data_AF-A0A524CYV9-F1
#
_entry.id   AF-A0A524CYV9-F1
#
_cell.length_a   1.000
_cell.length_b   1.000
_cell.length_c   1.000
_cell.angle_alpha   90.00
_cell.angle_beta   90.00
_cell.angle_gamma   90.00
#
_symmetry.space_group_name_H-M   'P 1'
#
loop_
_entity.id
_entity.type
_entity.pdbx_description
1 polymer ?
#
loop_
_entity_poly.entity_id
_entity_poly.type
_entity_poly.pdbx_seq_one_letter_code
_entity_poly.pdbx_strand_id
1 'polypeptide(L)'
;MTENEAEKDRTDYDYSFEHIAKKLEGKKDSYGMLMKEIVRTGICTECGTCAAVCDVLTWDSSIGQPKLTGKCTGCGICYNQCPRTITDPVQLLGKFKANYLSKTAIPDFVTGQDGGTIISLLCYLFDEHLIDAAVVTVKDPNRPWYPIAKVITTKEEALQSAGSIYAHSQTVEALMEAIRQNYRSIAFVGTPCNINAVDKMMKSPSGMLKYFMRANIRKLGLFCMDSFSPETLYPMFEKNKIDLSKIVKMDINKGKLHLYEEMGAAPIKSFTIRSLHKYKSSSCNFCTDLTAEKADISVGSVGAPPGKNSILARTGIGTEIIEDAAEKGYLSIEPNSINVGSLLFLAKLKKVSQYNVQKRRIYIIRDLVEDEDAKVEAGPVSDEIKSLIGARRALSIKKNLNEPEKILNLTITNTIGYTLFDIKVRVATIDEVFEKNPWATEIKELFPFETIEIAYNVDSLEGSVLVEVVSDPLGKIFSRTLKYKPEEKK
;
A
#
# COMPACT_ATOMS: atom_id res chain seq x y z
N MET A 1 -13.17 33.04 46.81
CA MET A 1 -13.95 32.08 46.03
C MET A 1 -13.19 31.87 44.74
N THR A 2 -12.34 30.85 44.74
CA THR A 2 -11.50 30.43 43.61
C THR A 2 -12.42 29.79 42.57
N GLU A 3 -12.60 30.48 41.46
CA GLU A 3 -13.30 29.92 40.30
C GLU A 3 -12.45 28.77 39.76
N ASN A 4 -13.04 27.57 39.80
CA ASN A 4 -12.51 26.38 39.18
C ASN A 4 -12.27 26.67 37.70
N GLU A 5 -11.00 26.75 37.30
CA GLU A 5 -10.60 26.45 35.93
C GLU A 5 -11.01 25.00 35.67
N ALA A 6 -12.22 24.82 35.15
CA ALA A 6 -12.65 23.55 34.60
C ALA A 6 -11.61 23.16 33.55
N GLU A 7 -10.89 22.08 33.82
CA GLU A 7 -10.03 21.38 32.87
C GLU A 7 -10.79 21.30 31.54
N LYS A 8 -10.43 22.16 30.59
CA LYS A 8 -10.84 22.00 29.21
C LYS A 8 -10.25 20.66 28.80
N ASP A 9 -11.09 19.64 28.74
CA ASP A 9 -10.84 18.42 27.99
C ASP A 9 -10.31 18.87 26.62
N ARG A 10 -8.99 18.80 26.44
CA ARG A 10 -8.35 19.05 25.16
C ARG A 10 -8.84 17.94 24.25
N THR A 11 -9.86 18.22 23.45
CA THR A 11 -10.22 17.37 22.33
C THR A 11 -8.95 17.09 21.52
N ASP A 12 -8.71 15.84 21.13
CA ASP A 12 -7.51 15.34 20.43
C ASP A 12 -7.09 16.15 19.18
N TYR A 13 -7.88 17.14 18.76
CA TYR A 13 -7.61 18.04 17.66
C TYR A 13 -8.19 19.44 17.91
N ASP A 14 -7.34 20.44 18.09
CA ASP A 14 -7.72 21.84 17.90
C ASP A 14 -7.79 22.10 16.38
N TYR A 15 -8.94 21.79 15.76
CA TYR A 15 -9.21 22.06 14.35
C TYR A 15 -9.43 23.56 14.13
N SER A 16 -8.40 24.38 14.33
CA SER A 16 -8.46 25.77 13.93
C SER A 16 -8.54 25.87 12.41
N PHE A 17 -9.25 26.89 11.90
CA PHE A 17 -9.30 27.19 10.47
C PHE A 17 -7.90 27.32 9.86
N GLU A 18 -6.95 27.88 10.62
CA GLU A 18 -5.54 28.00 10.22
C GLU A 18 -4.85 26.64 10.04
N HIS A 19 -5.14 25.66 10.90
CA HIS A 19 -4.59 24.30 10.77
C HIS A 19 -5.07 23.62 9.49
N ILE A 20 -6.37 23.75 9.20
CA ILE A 20 -6.98 23.18 7.99
C ILE A 20 -6.43 23.89 6.74
N ALA A 21 -6.35 25.22 6.75
CA ALA A 21 -5.80 26.01 5.64
C ALA A 21 -4.34 25.61 5.32
N LYS A 22 -3.49 25.50 6.34
CA LYS A 22 -2.08 25.07 6.18
C LYS A 22 -1.94 23.64 5.65
N LYS A 23 -2.86 22.73 6.02
CA LYS A 23 -2.90 21.36 5.48
C LYS A 23 -3.29 21.36 3.99
N LEU A 24 -4.20 22.25 3.58
CA LEU A 24 -4.66 22.41 2.20
C LEU A 24 -3.66 23.14 1.29
N GLU A 25 -2.66 23.84 1.83
CA GLU A 25 -1.55 24.41 1.05
C GLU A 25 -0.59 23.33 0.53
N GLY A 26 -0.64 22.13 1.10
CA GLY A 26 0.21 21.00 0.71
C GLY A 26 -0.23 20.37 -0.62
N LYS A 27 0.60 20.50 -1.67
CA LYS A 27 0.40 19.88 -3.00
C LYS A 27 0.44 18.34 -3.04
N LYS A 28 0.36 17.66 -1.89
CA LYS A 28 0.45 16.20 -1.83
C LYS A 28 -0.85 15.54 -2.26
N ASP A 29 -1.98 16.03 -1.76
CA ASP A 29 -3.29 15.47 -2.07
C ASP A 29 -3.95 16.28 -3.18
N SER A 30 -4.44 15.61 -4.24
CA SER A 30 -4.92 16.32 -5.43
C SER A 30 -6.05 15.58 -6.12
N TYR A 31 -6.74 16.28 -7.03
CA TYR A 31 -7.68 15.65 -7.95
C TYR A 31 -7.06 14.47 -8.71
N GLY A 32 -5.78 14.59 -9.11
CA GLY A 32 -5.06 13.49 -9.77
C GLY A 32 -4.95 12.23 -8.90
N MET A 33 -4.73 12.38 -7.59
CA MET A 33 -4.73 11.25 -6.66
C MET A 33 -6.14 10.68 -6.46
N LEU A 34 -7.16 11.54 -6.32
CA LEU A 34 -8.55 11.09 -6.19
C LEU A 34 -8.95 10.23 -7.40
N MET A 35 -8.62 10.71 -8.60
CA MET A 35 -8.89 9.97 -9.84
C MET A 35 -8.13 8.66 -9.89
N LYS A 36 -6.87 8.63 -9.48
CA LYS A 36 -6.02 7.43 -9.54
C LYS A 36 -6.43 6.37 -8.52
N GLU A 37 -6.72 6.75 -7.28
CA GLU A 37 -6.88 5.83 -6.15
C GLU A 37 -8.33 5.44 -5.86
N ILE A 38 -9.30 6.28 -6.21
CA ILE A 38 -10.71 6.07 -5.89
C ILE A 38 -11.59 5.91 -7.15
N VAL A 39 -11.47 6.84 -8.10
CA VAL A 39 -12.37 6.84 -9.28
C VAL A 39 -11.99 5.71 -10.24
N ARG A 40 -10.75 5.69 -10.73
CA ARG A 40 -10.27 4.69 -11.73
C ARG A 40 -10.10 3.27 -11.17
N THR A 41 -10.18 3.12 -9.85
CA THR A 41 -10.18 1.81 -9.16
C THR A 41 -11.60 1.25 -8.99
N GLY A 42 -12.64 2.02 -9.32
CA GLY A 42 -14.03 1.60 -9.24
C GLY A 42 -14.63 1.65 -7.83
N ILE A 43 -14.08 2.49 -6.94
CA ILE A 43 -14.53 2.60 -5.54
C ILE A 43 -15.42 3.83 -5.32
N CYS A 44 -15.32 4.80 -6.22
CA CYS A 44 -16.20 5.96 -6.24
C CYS A 44 -17.66 5.51 -6.17
N THR A 45 -18.41 6.05 -5.22
CA THR A 45 -19.85 5.80 -5.05
C THR A 45 -20.70 6.89 -5.69
N GLU A 46 -20.08 7.78 -6.47
CA GLU A 46 -20.77 8.83 -7.21
C GLU A 46 -21.61 9.80 -6.37
N CYS A 47 -21.25 9.96 -5.10
CA CYS A 47 -21.91 10.86 -4.16
C CYS A 47 -21.74 12.36 -4.47
N GLY A 48 -20.92 12.73 -5.46
CA GLY A 48 -20.71 14.12 -5.85
C GLY A 48 -19.92 15.00 -4.85
N THR A 49 -19.55 14.51 -3.67
CA THR A 49 -18.88 15.32 -2.62
C THR A 49 -17.68 16.09 -3.14
N CYS A 50 -16.85 15.47 -3.98
CA CYS A 50 -15.67 16.10 -4.56
C CYS A 50 -15.98 17.30 -5.47
N ALA A 51 -17.11 17.29 -6.17
CA ALA A 51 -17.60 18.42 -6.98
C ALA A 51 -18.31 19.46 -6.12
N ALA A 52 -19.00 19.05 -5.05
CA ALA A 52 -19.69 19.96 -4.14
C ALA A 52 -18.72 20.85 -3.33
N VAL A 53 -17.52 20.36 -3.00
CA VAL A 53 -16.55 21.07 -2.14
C VAL A 53 -15.44 21.79 -2.91
N CYS A 54 -15.42 21.71 -4.24
CA CYS A 54 -14.30 22.19 -5.03
C CYS A 54 -14.78 23.03 -6.22
N ASP A 55 -14.46 24.32 -6.20
CA ASP A 55 -14.93 25.31 -7.19
C ASP A 55 -14.48 25.02 -8.64
N VAL A 56 -13.44 24.20 -8.81
CA VAL A 56 -12.90 23.83 -10.13
C VAL A 56 -13.33 22.44 -10.59
N LEU A 57 -14.23 21.77 -9.86
CA LEU A 57 -14.79 20.47 -10.22
C LEU A 57 -16.30 20.54 -10.40
N THR A 58 -16.78 19.97 -11.50
CA THR A 58 -18.21 19.72 -11.71
C THR A 58 -18.47 18.23 -11.82
N TRP A 59 -19.66 17.79 -11.43
CA TRP A 59 -20.08 16.42 -11.68
C TRP A 59 -20.47 16.26 -13.15
N ASP A 60 -19.94 15.23 -13.81
CA ASP A 60 -20.32 14.90 -15.18
C ASP A 60 -21.18 13.64 -15.16
N SER A 61 -22.51 13.84 -15.21
CA SER A 61 -23.51 12.76 -15.11
C SER A 61 -23.41 11.74 -16.25
N SER A 62 -22.92 12.16 -17.42
CA SER A 62 -22.77 11.27 -18.59
C SER A 62 -21.72 10.18 -18.38
N ILE A 63 -20.68 10.47 -17.60
CA ILE A 63 -19.54 9.59 -17.35
C ILE A 63 -19.45 9.11 -15.90
N GLY A 64 -20.32 9.59 -15.00
CA GLY A 64 -20.35 9.20 -13.59
C GLY A 64 -19.08 9.58 -12.80
N GLN A 65 -18.42 10.68 -13.16
CA GLN A 65 -17.16 11.07 -12.52
C GLN A 65 -16.97 12.60 -12.44
N PRO A 66 -16.14 13.10 -11.49
CA PRO A 66 -15.84 14.52 -11.40
C PRO A 66 -14.94 14.97 -12.55
N LYS A 67 -15.25 16.14 -13.12
CA LYS A 67 -14.55 16.76 -14.25
C LYS A 67 -14.00 18.12 -13.85
N LEU A 68 -12.76 18.39 -14.26
CA LEU A 68 -12.14 19.71 -14.08
C LEU A 68 -12.73 20.72 -15.08
N THR A 69 -13.22 21.83 -14.55
CA THR A 69 -13.63 23.02 -15.32
C THR A 69 -12.58 24.14 -15.23
N GLY A 70 -11.73 24.10 -14.21
CA GLY A 70 -10.66 25.07 -13.98
C GLY A 70 -9.29 24.44 -13.71
N LYS A 71 -8.33 25.28 -13.30
CA LYS A 71 -6.97 24.84 -12.97
C LYS A 71 -6.93 24.30 -11.53
N CYS A 72 -6.70 23.00 -11.38
CA CYS A 72 -6.46 22.40 -10.07
C CYS A 72 -5.18 22.97 -9.45
N THR A 73 -5.30 23.54 -8.25
CA THR A 73 -4.17 24.05 -7.45
C THR A 73 -3.48 22.97 -6.63
N GLY A 74 -4.09 21.77 -6.54
CA GLY A 74 -3.59 20.68 -5.71
C GLY A 74 -3.86 20.88 -4.22
N CYS A 75 -4.93 21.59 -3.85
CA CYS A 75 -5.29 21.82 -2.45
C CYS A 75 -5.78 20.57 -1.70
N GLY A 76 -6.16 19.53 -2.43
CA GLY A 76 -6.56 18.24 -1.84
C GLY A 76 -7.94 18.20 -1.19
N ILE A 77 -8.73 19.29 -1.19
CA ILE A 77 -10.07 19.30 -0.56
C ILE A 77 -10.97 18.19 -1.11
N CYS A 78 -10.98 17.99 -2.43
CA CYS A 78 -11.74 16.93 -3.08
C CYS A 78 -11.30 15.52 -2.67
N TYR A 79 -10.01 15.34 -2.35
CA TYR A 79 -9.47 14.07 -1.88
C TYR A 79 -9.83 13.88 -0.41
N ASN A 80 -9.51 14.85 0.45
CA ASN A 80 -9.70 14.76 1.89
C ASN A 80 -11.16 14.64 2.33
N GLN A 81 -12.11 15.17 1.55
CA GLN A 81 -13.55 15.05 1.80
C GLN A 81 -14.17 13.78 1.19
N CYS A 82 -13.40 12.98 0.45
CA CYS A 82 -13.92 11.74 -0.11
C CYS A 82 -14.10 10.69 1.00
N PRO A 83 -15.31 10.14 1.20
CA PRO A 83 -15.57 9.17 2.27
C PRO A 83 -14.84 7.83 2.08
N ARG A 84 -14.26 7.60 0.89
CA ARG A 84 -13.46 6.41 0.57
C ARG A 84 -11.96 6.61 0.77
N THR A 85 -11.54 7.82 1.13
CA THR A 85 -10.15 8.10 1.49
C THR A 85 -10.02 8.13 3.00
N ILE A 86 -8.89 7.62 3.50
CA ILE A 86 -8.54 7.68 4.92
C ILE A 86 -7.41 8.69 5.04
N THR A 87 -7.70 9.85 5.63
CA THR A 87 -6.77 10.99 5.74
C THR A 87 -6.62 11.50 7.16
N ASP A 88 -7.40 10.95 8.09
CA ASP A 88 -7.31 11.22 9.52
C ASP A 88 -6.07 10.52 10.12
N PRO A 89 -5.17 11.25 10.80
CA PRO A 89 -3.96 10.68 11.39
C PRO A 89 -4.21 9.50 12.34
N VAL A 90 -5.27 9.56 13.16
CA VAL A 90 -5.62 8.48 14.10
C VAL A 90 -6.13 7.25 13.36
N GLN A 91 -6.91 7.40 12.29
CA GLN A 91 -7.31 6.26 11.45
C GLN A 91 -6.13 5.66 10.66
N LEU A 92 -5.09 6.45 10.38
CA LEU A 92 -3.89 6.01 9.66
C LEU A 92 -2.89 5.27 10.56
N LEU A 93 -2.61 5.79 11.75
CA LEU A 93 -1.56 5.27 12.66
C LEU A 93 -2.12 4.51 13.86
N GLY A 94 -3.44 4.52 14.06
CA GLY A 94 -4.08 4.11 15.30
C GLY A 94 -3.82 5.12 16.43
N LYS A 95 -4.56 4.98 17.52
CA LYS A 95 -4.32 5.77 18.73
C LYS A 95 -2.99 5.35 19.39
N PHE A 96 -2.24 6.33 19.85
CA PHE A 96 -1.06 6.14 20.68
C PHE A 96 -0.95 7.31 21.68
N LYS A 97 -0.35 7.06 22.85
CA LYS A 97 -0.18 8.05 23.92
C LYS A 97 1.08 8.89 23.73
N ALA A 98 2.16 8.25 23.32
CA ALA A 98 3.46 8.89 23.14
C ALA A 98 4.25 8.25 21.99
N ASN A 99 5.21 8.99 21.46
CA ASN A 99 6.13 8.51 20.44
C ASN A 99 7.58 8.87 20.79
N TYR A 100 8.50 8.00 20.39
CA TYR A 100 9.92 8.12 20.71
C TYR A 100 10.77 7.70 19.51
N LEU A 101 11.91 8.35 19.31
CA LEU A 101 13.02 7.71 18.60
C LEU A 101 13.82 6.88 19.59
N SER A 102 14.27 5.70 19.17
CA SER A 102 15.01 4.81 20.04
C SER A 102 16.22 4.17 19.39
N LYS A 103 17.20 3.87 20.23
CA LYS A 103 18.38 3.07 19.88
C LYS A 103 18.77 2.19 21.08
N THR A 104 19.16 0.96 20.82
CA THR A 104 19.73 0.06 21.83
C THR A 104 20.90 0.73 22.55
N ALA A 105 20.92 0.59 23.86
CA ALA A 105 22.05 0.97 24.71
C ALA A 105 22.81 -0.26 25.24
N ILE A 106 22.40 -1.47 24.85
CA ILE A 106 23.10 -2.72 25.18
C ILE A 106 24.47 -2.73 24.49
N PRO A 107 25.59 -2.84 25.25
CA PRO A 107 26.93 -2.94 24.69
C PRO A 107 27.08 -4.15 23.77
N ASP A 108 27.90 -4.03 22.72
CA ASP A 108 28.24 -5.11 21.77
C ASP A 108 27.07 -5.71 20.97
N PHE A 109 25.85 -5.17 21.12
CA PHE A 109 24.71 -5.57 20.31
C PHE A 109 24.74 -4.87 18.93
N VAL A 110 25.50 -5.46 18.00
CA VAL A 110 25.65 -4.97 16.61
C VAL A 110 24.59 -5.57 15.66
N THR A 111 23.83 -6.58 16.11
CA THR A 111 22.98 -7.44 15.27
C THR A 111 21.53 -6.96 15.08
N GLY A 112 21.21 -5.72 15.44
CA GLY A 112 19.89 -5.13 15.18
C GLY A 112 19.61 -4.89 13.69
N GLN A 113 18.35 -5.08 13.25
CA GLN A 113 17.92 -4.67 11.91
C GLN A 113 18.10 -3.15 11.74
N ASP A 114 17.65 -2.38 12.73
CA ASP A 114 17.72 -0.93 12.79
C ASP A 114 18.31 -0.49 14.13
N GLY A 115 17.50 0.11 15.02
CA GLY A 115 17.91 0.54 16.36
C GLY A 115 17.91 -0.57 17.42
N GLY A 116 17.54 -1.82 17.10
CA GLY A 116 17.60 -2.94 18.05
C GLY A 116 16.53 -2.93 19.16
N THR A 117 15.57 -2.02 19.08
CA THR A 117 14.60 -1.71 20.16
C THR A 117 13.84 -2.92 20.71
N ILE A 118 13.30 -3.78 19.84
CA ILE A 118 12.51 -4.95 20.30
C ILE A 118 13.37 -5.90 21.12
N ILE A 119 14.61 -6.13 20.70
CA ILE A 119 15.53 -6.99 21.44
C ILE A 119 15.90 -6.35 22.77
N SER A 120 16.20 -5.04 22.79
CA SER A 120 16.46 -4.31 24.04
C SER A 120 15.30 -4.40 25.03
N LEU A 121 14.06 -4.24 24.54
CA LEU A 121 12.85 -4.39 25.36
C LEU A 121 12.70 -5.82 25.87
N LEU A 122 12.94 -6.85 25.05
CA LEU A 122 12.89 -8.23 25.50
C LEU A 122 13.95 -8.53 26.57
N CYS A 123 15.19 -8.06 26.38
CA CYS A 123 16.25 -8.21 27.38
C CYS A 123 15.84 -7.58 28.72
N TYR A 124 15.35 -6.33 28.70
CA TYR A 124 14.82 -5.66 29.88
C TYR A 124 13.68 -6.46 30.54
N LEU A 125 12.70 -6.93 29.75
CA LEU A 125 11.56 -7.68 30.27
C LEU A 125 11.97 -9.01 30.93
N PHE A 126 13.00 -9.69 30.41
CA PHE A 126 13.54 -10.91 31.01
C PHE A 126 14.36 -10.62 32.28
N ASP A 127 15.27 -9.63 32.24
CA ASP A 127 16.13 -9.27 33.37
C ASP A 127 15.31 -8.76 34.57
N GLU A 128 14.23 -8.04 34.32
CA GLU A 128 13.30 -7.55 35.36
C GLU A 128 12.20 -8.56 35.73
N HIS A 129 12.24 -9.77 35.15
CA HIS A 129 11.27 -10.85 35.38
C HIS A 129 9.81 -10.43 35.14
N LEU A 130 9.59 -9.51 34.19
CA LEU A 130 8.26 -9.04 33.80
C LEU A 130 7.57 -10.02 32.83
N ILE A 131 8.34 -10.91 32.23
CA ILE A 131 7.87 -12.00 31.37
C ILE A 131 8.56 -13.32 31.73
N ASP A 132 7.84 -14.42 31.55
CA ASP A 132 8.35 -15.78 31.69
C ASP A 132 8.81 -16.36 30.34
N ALA A 133 8.22 -15.87 29.25
CA ALA A 133 8.52 -16.31 27.90
C ALA A 133 8.28 -15.19 26.89
N ALA A 134 8.94 -15.28 25.74
CA ALA A 134 8.64 -14.46 24.57
C ALA A 134 8.42 -15.33 23.33
N VAL A 135 7.53 -14.88 22.46
CA VAL A 135 7.30 -15.47 21.15
C VAL A 135 7.95 -14.58 20.11
N VAL A 136 8.91 -15.15 19.38
CA VAL A 136 9.72 -14.46 18.38
C VAL A 136 9.78 -15.27 17.09
N THR A 137 10.27 -14.64 16.01
CA THR A 137 10.57 -15.33 14.76
C THR A 137 12.09 -15.45 14.60
N VAL A 138 12.58 -16.65 14.33
CA VAL A 138 13.99 -16.96 14.07
C VAL A 138 14.18 -17.55 12.68
N LYS A 139 15.42 -17.56 12.19
CA LYS A 139 15.78 -18.24 10.94
C LYS A 139 15.85 -19.75 11.18
N ASP A 140 15.37 -20.54 10.22
CA ASP A 140 15.52 -21.99 10.24
C ASP A 140 17.01 -22.37 10.11
N PRO A 141 17.56 -23.17 11.05
CA PRO A 141 18.94 -23.63 10.98
C PRO A 141 19.27 -24.46 9.73
N ASN A 142 18.28 -25.19 9.20
CA ASN A 142 18.45 -26.07 8.04
C ASN A 142 18.09 -25.38 6.72
N ARG A 143 17.32 -24.29 6.77
CA ARG A 143 16.82 -23.57 5.59
C ARG A 143 17.09 -22.06 5.72
N PRO A 144 18.17 -21.54 5.14
CA PRO A 144 18.53 -20.12 5.25
C PRO A 144 17.34 -19.19 4.98
N TRP A 145 17.12 -18.24 5.88
CA TRP A 145 16.07 -17.21 5.79
C TRP A 145 14.62 -17.71 5.80
N TYR A 146 14.34 -19.01 5.99
CA TYR A 146 12.97 -19.44 6.27
C TYR A 146 12.59 -19.06 7.72
N PRO A 147 11.41 -18.46 7.95
CA PRO A 147 10.99 -18.07 9.28
C PRO A 147 10.43 -19.25 10.07
N ILE A 148 10.87 -19.41 11.32
CA ILE A 148 10.25 -20.30 12.32
C ILE A 148 9.81 -19.45 13.51
N ALA A 149 8.58 -19.66 13.98
CA ALA A 149 8.15 -19.10 15.25
C ALA A 149 8.72 -19.93 16.40
N LYS A 150 9.34 -19.29 17.39
CA LYS A 150 9.96 -19.96 18.54
C LYS A 150 9.50 -19.30 19.84
N VAL A 151 9.21 -20.13 20.84
CA VAL A 151 9.08 -19.70 22.24
C VAL A 151 10.47 -19.66 22.84
N ILE A 152 10.86 -18.52 23.37
CA ILE A 152 12.15 -18.29 24.05
C ILE A 152 11.90 -17.96 25.51
N THR A 153 12.84 -18.30 26.37
CA THR A 153 12.73 -18.11 27.83
C THR A 153 13.93 -17.40 28.44
N THR A 154 14.91 -17.04 27.62
CA THR A 154 16.17 -16.43 28.07
C THR A 154 16.53 -15.19 27.27
N LYS A 155 17.32 -14.31 27.89
CA LYS A 155 17.86 -13.11 27.27
C LYS A 155 18.80 -13.43 26.11
N GLU A 156 19.60 -14.49 26.23
CA GLU A 156 20.54 -14.93 25.20
C GLU A 156 19.80 -15.36 23.93
N GLU A 157 18.69 -16.07 24.08
CA GLU A 157 17.82 -16.43 22.96
C GLU A 157 17.17 -15.19 22.32
N ALA A 158 16.83 -14.18 23.11
CA ALA A 158 16.32 -12.91 22.58
C ALA A 158 17.37 -12.24 21.68
N LEU A 159 18.62 -12.14 22.13
CA LEU A 159 19.73 -11.58 21.34
C LEU A 159 19.97 -12.35 20.03
N GLN A 160 19.83 -13.68 20.05
CA GLN A 160 19.97 -14.54 18.87
C GLN A 160 18.81 -14.40 17.87
N SER A 161 17.64 -13.93 18.32
CA SER A 161 16.46 -13.72 17.46
C SER A 161 16.49 -12.43 16.64
N ALA A 162 17.57 -11.66 16.71
CA ALA A 162 17.68 -10.37 16.04
C ALA A 162 17.68 -10.47 14.49
N GLY A 163 17.10 -9.45 13.85
CA GLY A 163 17.05 -9.30 12.40
C GLY A 163 15.65 -9.49 11.81
N SER A 164 15.39 -8.86 10.66
CA SER A 164 14.09 -8.97 9.99
C SER A 164 14.08 -10.09 8.95
N ILE A 165 13.05 -10.93 9.00
CA ILE A 165 12.75 -11.91 7.96
C ILE A 165 11.51 -11.44 7.21
N TYR A 166 11.63 -11.15 5.91
CA TYR A 166 10.54 -10.58 5.10
C TYR A 166 9.56 -11.64 4.58
N ALA A 167 9.10 -12.52 5.46
CA ALA A 167 8.17 -13.60 5.16
C ALA A 167 7.16 -13.79 6.30
N HIS A 168 6.06 -14.47 6.02
CA HIS A 168 5.07 -14.79 7.05
C HIS A 168 5.62 -15.81 8.05
N SER A 169 5.33 -15.59 9.34
CA SER A 169 5.67 -16.50 10.43
C SER A 169 4.43 -16.80 11.28
N GLN A 170 4.26 -18.07 11.65
CA GLN A 170 3.12 -18.58 12.42
C GLN A 170 3.27 -18.32 13.93
N THR A 171 3.57 -17.08 14.32
CA THR A 171 3.83 -16.72 15.73
C THR A 171 2.64 -16.97 16.66
N VAL A 172 1.41 -16.88 16.14
CA VAL A 172 0.20 -17.16 16.95
C VAL A 172 0.13 -18.62 17.38
N GLU A 173 0.67 -19.56 16.59
CA GLU A 173 0.75 -20.97 16.97
C GLU A 173 1.71 -21.17 18.15
N ALA A 174 2.90 -20.59 18.07
CA ALA A 174 3.89 -20.59 19.15
C ALA A 174 3.36 -19.91 20.42
N LEU A 175 2.52 -18.87 20.30
CA LEU A 175 1.84 -18.28 21.46
C LEU A 175 0.91 -19.29 22.15
N MET A 176 0.13 -20.05 21.38
CA MET A 176 -0.74 -21.08 21.95
C MET A 176 0.06 -22.23 22.57
N GLU A 177 1.21 -22.58 21.98
CA GLU A 177 2.15 -23.52 22.58
C GLU A 177 2.67 -23.02 23.93
N ALA A 178 3.15 -21.77 23.99
CA ALA A 178 3.63 -21.17 25.24
C ALA A 178 2.57 -21.21 26.35
N ILE A 179 1.30 -20.93 26.02
CA ILE A 179 0.19 -21.00 26.97
C ILE A 179 -0.04 -22.44 27.44
N ARG A 180 0.03 -23.45 26.54
CA ARG A 180 -0.10 -24.87 26.91
C ARG A 180 1.05 -25.36 27.78
N GLN A 181 2.24 -24.78 27.61
CA GLN A 181 3.40 -25.02 28.47
C GLN A 181 3.32 -24.30 29.84
N ASN A 182 2.19 -23.63 30.14
CA ASN A 182 1.90 -22.91 31.39
C ASN A 182 2.68 -21.61 31.62
N TYR A 183 3.27 -21.01 30.58
CA TYR A 183 3.77 -19.64 30.69
C TYR A 183 2.61 -18.66 30.89
N ARG A 184 2.80 -17.67 31.77
CA ARG A 184 1.74 -16.75 32.17
C ARG A 184 2.00 -15.36 31.63
N SER A 185 3.19 -14.81 31.86
CA SER A 185 3.56 -13.49 31.36
C SER A 185 4.34 -13.65 30.06
N ILE A 186 3.68 -13.44 28.92
CA ILE A 186 4.24 -13.73 27.60
C ILE A 186 4.42 -12.44 26.81
N ALA A 187 5.65 -12.13 26.37
CA ALA A 187 5.86 -11.14 25.33
C ALA A 187 5.56 -11.75 23.95
N PHE A 188 4.76 -11.07 23.15
CA PHE A 188 4.39 -11.51 21.81
C PHE A 188 4.90 -10.51 20.78
N VAL A 189 5.95 -10.89 20.03
CA VAL A 189 6.46 -10.11 18.92
C VAL A 189 5.77 -10.53 17.63
N GLY A 190 5.18 -9.57 16.93
CA GLY A 190 4.45 -9.89 15.70
C GLY A 190 4.23 -8.71 14.78
N THR A 191 4.01 -9.02 13.50
CA THR A 191 3.56 -8.04 12.51
C THR A 191 2.08 -7.69 12.74
N PRO A 192 1.54 -6.65 12.09
CA PRO A 192 0.19 -6.17 12.37
C PRO A 192 -0.91 -7.23 12.22
N CYS A 193 -0.80 -8.17 11.27
CA CYS A 193 -1.77 -9.26 11.13
C CYS A 193 -1.71 -10.24 12.32
N ASN A 194 -0.53 -10.55 12.86
CA ASN A 194 -0.37 -11.37 14.06
C ASN A 194 -0.95 -10.67 15.29
N ILE A 195 -0.64 -9.38 15.47
CA ILE A 195 -1.17 -8.56 16.57
C ILE A 195 -2.71 -8.48 16.50
N ASN A 196 -3.26 -8.28 15.30
CA ASN A 196 -4.71 -8.26 15.08
C ASN A 196 -5.38 -9.61 15.39
N ALA A 197 -4.71 -10.73 15.08
CA ALA A 197 -5.20 -12.06 15.42
C ALA A 197 -5.27 -12.24 16.95
N VAL A 198 -4.19 -11.94 17.67
CA VAL A 198 -4.16 -12.03 19.14
C VAL A 198 -5.18 -11.11 19.78
N ASP A 199 -5.27 -9.85 19.33
CA ASP A 199 -6.27 -8.90 19.83
C ASP A 199 -7.71 -9.40 19.61
N LYS A 200 -8.00 -9.98 18.43
CA LYS A 200 -9.32 -10.55 18.15
C LYS A 200 -9.60 -11.77 19.02
N MET A 201 -8.62 -12.65 19.24
CA MET A 201 -8.78 -13.81 20.12
C MET A 201 -9.02 -13.41 21.58
N MET A 202 -8.45 -12.28 22.03
CA MET A 202 -8.68 -11.72 23.37
C MET A 202 -10.03 -10.99 23.48
N LYS A 203 -10.44 -10.20 22.49
CA LYS A 203 -11.60 -9.30 22.63
C LYS A 203 -12.90 -9.84 22.05
N SER A 204 -12.83 -10.79 21.11
CA SER A 204 -14.06 -11.29 20.46
C SER A 204 -14.97 -12.03 21.46
N PRO A 205 -16.30 -11.97 21.28
CA PRO A 205 -17.25 -12.73 22.08
C PRO A 205 -16.94 -14.24 22.09
N SER A 206 -16.62 -14.79 20.92
CA SER A 206 -16.25 -16.20 20.71
C SER A 206 -14.78 -16.52 21.00
N GLY A 207 -13.97 -15.52 21.40
CA GLY A 207 -12.55 -15.70 21.69
C GLY A 207 -12.36 -16.43 23.01
N MET A 208 -11.69 -17.58 22.97
CA MET A 208 -11.43 -18.36 24.18
C MET A 208 -10.28 -17.79 25.02
N LEU A 209 -9.39 -17.02 24.39
CA LEU A 209 -8.13 -16.54 24.99
C LEU A 209 -8.35 -15.71 26.26
N LYS A 210 -9.43 -14.91 26.32
CA LYS A 210 -9.83 -14.15 27.52
C LYS A 210 -10.27 -14.99 28.72
N TYR A 211 -10.69 -16.24 28.50
CA TYR A 211 -11.09 -17.15 29.58
C TYR A 211 -9.89 -17.88 30.17
N PHE A 212 -8.76 -17.89 29.47
CA PHE A 212 -7.47 -18.25 30.05
C PHE A 212 -6.97 -17.08 30.91
N MET A 213 -7.63 -16.84 32.06
CA MET A 213 -7.31 -15.77 33.04
C MET A 213 -5.86 -15.83 33.59
N ARG A 214 -5.08 -16.82 33.16
CA ARG A 214 -3.71 -17.07 33.60
C ARG A 214 -2.65 -16.49 32.66
N ALA A 215 -3.00 -16.06 31.45
CA ALA A 215 -2.02 -15.59 30.46
C ALA A 215 -2.13 -14.07 30.19
N ASN A 216 -1.12 -13.33 30.64
CA ASN A 216 -0.92 -11.91 30.37
C ASN A 216 -0.02 -11.76 29.13
N ILE A 217 -0.59 -11.29 28.02
CA ILE A 217 0.12 -11.17 26.74
C ILE A 217 0.52 -9.72 26.51
N ARG A 218 1.83 -9.44 26.46
CA ARG A 218 2.42 -8.14 26.12
C ARG A 218 2.70 -8.07 24.63
N LYS A 219 1.95 -7.27 23.89
CA LYS A 219 2.02 -7.22 22.42
C LYS A 219 3.08 -6.20 21.97
N LEU A 220 4.16 -6.70 21.39
CA LEU A 220 5.21 -5.91 20.76
C LEU A 220 5.03 -5.98 19.24
N GLY A 221 4.44 -4.93 18.66
CA GLY A 221 4.09 -4.85 17.25
C GLY A 221 5.23 -4.33 16.38
N LEU A 222 5.48 -4.98 15.25
CA LEU A 222 6.41 -4.51 14.21
C LEU A 222 5.67 -3.74 13.13
N PHE A 223 6.26 -2.66 12.62
CA PHE A 223 5.75 -2.02 11.40
C PHE A 223 5.92 -2.96 10.21
N CYS A 224 4.87 -3.12 9.40
CA CYS A 224 4.91 -4.02 8.25
C CYS A 224 4.15 -3.43 7.07
N MET A 225 4.87 -3.24 5.96
CA MET A 225 4.23 -2.90 4.69
C MET A 225 3.76 -4.17 4.00
N ASP A 226 4.69 -5.07 3.65
CA ASP A 226 4.42 -6.27 2.87
C ASP A 226 5.31 -7.43 3.36
N SER A 227 4.78 -8.64 3.27
CA SER A 227 5.53 -9.89 3.42
C SER A 227 5.61 -10.58 2.06
N PHE A 228 6.69 -11.34 1.83
CA PHE A 228 6.90 -12.09 0.60
C PHE A 228 6.76 -13.59 0.86
N SER A 229 6.51 -14.34 -0.21
CA SER A 229 6.44 -15.80 -0.18
C SER A 229 7.82 -16.40 -0.50
N PRO A 230 8.54 -16.98 0.49
CA PRO A 230 9.87 -17.57 0.31
C PRO A 230 9.94 -18.56 -0.86
N GLU A 231 8.88 -19.35 -1.04
CA GLU A 231 8.75 -20.39 -2.07
C GLU A 231 8.89 -19.83 -3.49
N THR A 232 8.60 -18.53 -3.67
CA THR A 232 8.66 -17.86 -4.97
C THR A 232 9.81 -16.87 -5.06
N LEU A 233 10.14 -16.20 -3.95
CA LEU A 233 11.17 -15.18 -3.89
C LEU A 233 12.59 -15.79 -3.90
N TYR A 234 12.81 -16.88 -3.17
CA TYR A 234 14.14 -17.45 -3.01
C TYR A 234 14.66 -18.12 -4.29
N PRO A 235 13.84 -18.86 -5.06
CA PRO A 235 14.25 -19.32 -6.39
C PRO A 235 14.60 -18.17 -7.35
N MET A 236 14.02 -16.98 -7.18
CA MET A 236 14.40 -15.80 -7.95
C MET A 236 15.79 -15.28 -7.56
N PHE A 237 16.16 -15.34 -6.28
CA PHE A 237 17.52 -15.02 -5.83
C PHE A 237 18.54 -16.01 -6.37
N GLU A 238 18.24 -17.31 -6.31
CA GLU A 238 19.10 -18.37 -6.85
C GLU A 238 19.33 -18.22 -8.36
N LYS A 239 18.27 -17.91 -9.13
CA LYS A 239 18.38 -17.59 -10.57
C LYS A 239 19.27 -16.39 -10.85
N ASN A 240 19.36 -15.45 -9.92
CA ASN A 240 20.27 -14.30 -9.98
C ASN A 240 21.67 -14.60 -9.41
N LYS A 241 22.00 -15.88 -9.16
CA LYS A 241 23.28 -16.36 -8.61
C LYS A 241 23.57 -15.81 -7.20
N ILE A 242 22.54 -15.59 -6.40
CA ILE A 242 22.67 -15.15 -5.00
C ILE A 242 22.55 -16.36 -4.10
N ASP A 243 23.57 -16.61 -3.29
CA ASP A 243 23.57 -17.66 -2.27
C ASP A 243 23.01 -17.12 -0.95
N LEU A 244 21.83 -17.59 -0.57
CA LEU A 244 21.15 -17.16 0.66
C LEU A 244 21.91 -17.49 1.93
N SER A 245 22.77 -18.51 1.91
CA SER A 245 23.56 -18.94 3.07
C SER A 245 24.62 -17.91 3.47
N LYS A 246 25.07 -17.09 2.50
CA LYS A 246 26.07 -16.04 2.74
C LYS A 246 25.43 -14.72 3.19
N ILE A 247 24.12 -14.55 2.98
CA ILE A 247 23.43 -13.31 3.34
C ILE A 247 23.27 -13.23 4.85
N VAL A 248 23.85 -12.19 5.45
CA VAL A 248 23.75 -11.90 6.90
C VAL A 248 22.58 -10.98 7.21
N LYS A 249 22.23 -10.07 6.29
CA LYS A 249 21.15 -9.09 6.47
C LYS A 249 20.36 -8.86 5.19
N MET A 250 19.04 -8.76 5.32
CA MET A 250 18.14 -8.22 4.31
C MET A 250 17.56 -6.92 4.86
N ASP A 251 17.43 -5.87 4.06
CA ASP A 251 16.84 -4.60 4.52
C ASP A 251 15.97 -3.93 3.45
N ILE A 252 14.84 -3.37 3.85
CA ILE A 252 13.97 -2.59 2.96
C ILE A 252 14.04 -1.13 3.36
N ASN A 253 14.75 -0.34 2.56
CA ASN A 253 14.79 1.11 2.72
C ASN A 253 14.71 1.80 1.36
N LYS A 254 14.20 3.04 1.34
CA LYS A 254 14.12 3.89 0.14
C LYS A 254 13.51 3.19 -1.10
N GLY A 255 12.54 2.30 -0.89
CA GLY A 255 11.82 1.60 -1.97
C GLY A 255 12.61 0.47 -2.65
N LYS A 256 13.69 -0.01 -2.03
CA LYS A 256 14.47 -1.17 -2.49
C LYS A 256 14.69 -2.18 -1.36
N LEU A 257 14.73 -3.46 -1.72
CA LEU A 257 15.22 -4.54 -0.88
C LEU A 257 16.72 -4.72 -1.14
N HIS A 258 17.52 -4.59 -0.09
CA HIS A 258 18.97 -4.68 -0.08
C HIS A 258 19.41 -5.99 0.57
N LEU A 259 20.39 -6.67 -0.04
CA LEU A 259 20.98 -7.91 0.47
C LEU A 259 22.45 -7.67 0.81
N TYR A 260 22.86 -8.07 2.02
CA TYR A 260 24.20 -7.88 2.55
C TYR A 260 24.81 -9.23 2.95
N GLU A 261 26.04 -9.51 2.53
CA GLU A 261 26.84 -10.67 3.01
C GLU A 261 27.70 -10.31 4.23
N GLU A 262 27.98 -9.03 4.45
CA GLU A 262 28.74 -8.56 5.61
C GLU A 262 28.03 -7.37 6.27
N MET A 263 28.06 -7.34 7.61
CA MET A 263 27.42 -6.28 8.38
C MET A 263 28.22 -4.98 8.23
N GLY A 264 27.57 -3.91 7.76
CA GLY A 264 28.22 -2.61 7.55
C GLY A 264 28.85 -2.42 6.16
N ALA A 265 28.86 -3.45 5.32
CA ALA A 265 29.30 -3.36 3.93
C ALA A 265 28.20 -2.81 2.99
N ALA A 266 28.58 -2.49 1.74
CA ALA A 266 27.63 -2.13 0.70
C ALA A 266 26.76 -3.35 0.30
N PRO A 267 25.48 -3.14 -0.08
CA PRO A 267 24.63 -4.24 -0.49
C PRO A 267 25.11 -4.82 -1.83
N ILE A 268 25.22 -6.14 -1.91
CA ILE A 268 25.66 -6.84 -3.12
C ILE A 268 24.62 -6.73 -4.22
N LYS A 269 23.34 -6.81 -3.83
CA LYS A 269 22.24 -6.63 -4.74
C LYS A 269 21.12 -5.85 -4.09
N SER A 270 20.49 -5.02 -4.92
CA SER A 270 19.32 -4.24 -4.55
C SER A 270 18.21 -4.47 -5.57
N PHE A 271 17.03 -4.86 -5.12
CA PHE A 271 15.84 -5.05 -5.94
C PHE A 271 14.82 -3.96 -5.66
N THR A 272 14.19 -3.40 -6.68
CA THR A 272 13.11 -2.44 -6.45
C THR A 272 11.88 -3.14 -5.88
N ILE A 273 11.16 -2.51 -4.95
CA ILE A 273 9.91 -3.09 -4.43
C ILE A 273 8.90 -3.33 -5.57
N ARG A 274 8.92 -2.48 -6.60
CA ARG A 274 8.06 -2.66 -7.77
C ARG A 274 8.31 -3.99 -8.50
N SER A 275 9.57 -4.40 -8.67
CA SER A 275 9.92 -5.69 -9.27
C SER A 275 9.54 -6.89 -8.39
N LEU A 276 9.41 -6.67 -7.08
CA LEU A 276 9.08 -7.72 -6.11
C LEU A 276 7.57 -7.87 -5.86
N HIS A 277 6.72 -6.97 -6.37
CA HIS A 277 5.26 -7.05 -6.15
C HIS A 277 4.64 -8.39 -6.57
N LYS A 278 5.20 -9.09 -7.56
CA LYS A 278 4.73 -10.42 -7.98
C LYS A 278 5.03 -11.54 -6.97
N TYR A 279 5.98 -11.33 -6.06
CA TYR A 279 6.37 -12.28 -5.00
C TYR A 279 5.76 -11.92 -3.64
N LYS A 280 5.03 -10.80 -3.57
CA LYS A 280 4.32 -10.36 -2.37
C LYS A 280 3.21 -11.37 -2.05
N SER A 281 3.05 -11.69 -0.78
CA SER A 281 1.96 -12.54 -0.33
C SER A 281 0.61 -11.89 -0.63
N SER A 282 -0.31 -12.66 -1.22
CA SER A 282 -1.62 -12.19 -1.67
C SER A 282 -2.49 -11.64 -0.54
N SER A 283 -2.27 -12.08 0.70
CA SER A 283 -2.94 -11.57 1.91
C SER A 283 -2.60 -10.11 2.21
N CYS A 284 -1.34 -9.69 2.00
CA CYS A 284 -0.83 -8.35 2.32
C CYS A 284 -1.51 -7.24 1.50
N ASN A 285 -2.12 -7.61 0.38
CA ASN A 285 -2.92 -6.74 -0.47
C ASN A 285 -4.19 -6.23 0.25
N PHE A 286 -4.79 -7.04 1.12
CA PHE A 286 -6.00 -6.69 1.88
C PHE A 286 -5.71 -6.13 3.28
N CYS A 287 -4.46 -6.23 3.73
CA CYS A 287 -4.05 -5.71 5.02
C CYS A 287 -3.99 -4.18 4.99
N THR A 288 -4.65 -3.54 5.94
CA THR A 288 -4.79 -2.08 6.05
C THR A 288 -4.00 -1.49 7.22
N ASP A 289 -3.31 -2.32 8.01
CA ASP A 289 -2.57 -1.89 9.20
C ASP A 289 -1.07 -1.90 8.89
N LEU A 290 -0.43 -0.74 9.01
CA LEU A 290 1.02 -0.58 8.86
C LEU A 290 1.74 -0.67 10.20
N THR A 291 1.18 -0.08 11.24
CA THR A 291 1.90 0.28 12.47
C THR A 291 1.54 -0.62 13.65
N ALA A 292 0.85 -1.74 13.42
CA ALA A 292 0.37 -2.65 14.46
C ALA A 292 -0.49 -1.91 15.48
N GLU A 293 -1.60 -1.34 15.01
CA GLU A 293 -2.48 -0.40 15.72
C GLU A 293 -3.01 -0.91 17.06
N LYS A 294 -2.99 -2.23 17.27
CA LYS A 294 -3.52 -2.90 18.47
C LYS A 294 -2.47 -3.49 19.40
N ALA A 295 -1.19 -3.15 19.19
CA ALA A 295 -0.10 -3.54 20.08
C ALA A 295 -0.11 -2.71 21.39
N ASP A 296 0.69 -3.11 22.36
CA ASP A 296 1.01 -2.26 23.53
C ASP A 296 2.11 -1.25 23.16
N ILE A 297 3.10 -1.74 22.41
CA ILE A 297 4.22 -0.97 21.87
C ILE A 297 4.35 -1.33 20.40
N SER A 298 4.49 -0.33 19.52
CA SER A 298 4.74 -0.56 18.09
C SER A 298 6.06 0.05 17.67
N VAL A 299 6.86 -0.70 16.90
CA VAL A 299 8.24 -0.33 16.55
C VAL A 299 8.47 -0.53 15.05
N GLY A 300 9.17 0.41 14.42
CA GLY A 300 9.68 0.20 13.07
C GLY A 300 10.78 1.18 12.66
N SER A 301 11.27 1.04 11.42
CA SER A 301 12.34 1.88 10.87
C SER A 301 11.84 3.20 10.29
N VAL A 302 10.61 3.21 9.77
CA VAL A 302 10.02 4.36 9.10
C VAL A 302 9.89 5.52 10.08
N GLY A 303 10.30 6.72 9.65
CA GLY A 303 10.26 7.95 10.43
C GLY A 303 11.43 8.13 11.39
N ALA A 304 12.34 7.17 11.45
CA ALA A 304 13.59 7.26 12.18
C ALA A 304 14.78 7.41 11.22
N PRO A 305 15.87 8.08 11.66
CA PRO A 305 17.12 8.07 10.92
C PRO A 305 17.77 6.67 10.93
N PRO A 306 18.71 6.37 10.02
CA PRO A 306 19.41 5.09 9.98
C PRO A 306 20.02 4.73 11.34
N GLY A 307 19.83 3.48 11.78
CA GLY A 307 20.33 2.99 13.07
C GLY A 307 19.50 3.38 14.29
N LYS A 308 18.33 4.01 14.11
CA LYS A 308 17.31 4.23 15.15
C LYS A 308 15.97 3.60 14.73
N ASN A 309 15.05 3.46 15.67
CA ASN A 309 13.65 3.09 15.42
C ASN A 309 12.69 4.20 15.83
N SER A 310 11.52 4.21 15.20
CA SER A 310 10.35 4.93 15.70
C SER A 310 9.55 4.00 16.60
N ILE A 311 9.18 4.47 17.78
CA ILE A 311 8.28 3.78 18.72
C ILE A 311 6.98 4.56 18.82
N LEU A 312 5.86 3.84 18.81
CA LEU A 312 4.53 4.33 19.20
C LEU A 312 4.09 3.57 20.45
N ALA A 313 4.02 4.27 21.59
CA ALA A 313 3.52 3.72 22.84
C ALA A 313 1.99 3.82 22.86
N ARG A 314 1.29 2.68 22.85
CA ARG A 314 -0.17 2.65 22.67
C ARG A 314 -0.94 2.54 23.98
N THR A 315 -0.44 1.75 24.91
CA THR A 315 -1.05 1.54 26.22
C THR A 315 -0.24 2.23 27.32
N GLY A 316 -0.85 2.46 28.49
CA GLY A 316 -0.15 3.03 29.64
C GLY A 316 1.05 2.17 30.03
N ILE A 317 0.82 0.86 30.15
CA ILE A 317 1.88 -0.10 30.46
C ILE A 317 2.96 -0.13 29.37
N GLY A 318 2.58 0.02 28.09
CA GLY A 318 3.56 0.15 27.02
C GLY A 318 4.47 1.37 27.18
N THR A 319 3.94 2.47 27.70
CA THR A 319 4.71 3.70 27.96
C THR A 319 5.68 3.48 29.13
N GLU A 320 5.20 2.92 30.24
CA GLU A 320 6.01 2.59 31.42
C GLU A 320 7.17 1.65 31.08
N ILE A 321 6.92 0.59 30.29
CA ILE A 321 7.96 -0.36 29.86
C ILE A 321 9.06 0.33 29.05
N ILE A 322 8.71 1.29 28.19
CA ILE A 322 9.72 2.00 27.35
C ILE A 322 10.58 2.92 28.22
N GLU A 323 9.93 3.68 29.10
CA GLU A 323 10.60 4.67 29.94
C GLU A 323 11.49 4.01 31.00
N ASP A 324 11.00 2.96 31.69
CA ASP A 324 11.82 2.22 32.68
C ASP A 324 12.99 1.48 32.00
N ALA A 325 12.78 0.90 30.81
CA ALA A 325 13.87 0.31 30.03
C ALA A 325 14.94 1.34 29.63
N ALA A 326 14.54 2.60 29.42
CA ALA A 326 15.47 3.68 29.11
C ALA A 326 16.22 4.16 30.36
N GLU A 327 15.54 4.31 31.49
CA GLU A 327 16.15 4.67 32.77
C GLU A 327 17.19 3.64 33.23
N LYS A 328 16.91 2.35 33.02
CA LYS A 328 17.83 1.25 33.34
C LYS A 328 18.92 1.01 32.29
N GLY A 329 19.01 1.85 31.25
CA GLY A 329 20.09 1.82 30.28
C GLY A 329 20.03 0.72 29.23
N TYR A 330 18.87 0.08 29.00
CA TYR A 330 18.68 -0.86 27.89
C TYR A 330 18.43 -0.13 26.57
N LEU A 331 17.84 1.06 26.64
CA LEU A 331 17.41 1.86 25.49
C LEU A 331 17.76 3.35 25.66
N SER A 332 18.22 3.99 24.61
CA SER A 332 18.26 5.45 24.51
C SER A 332 16.98 5.91 23.81
N ILE A 333 16.23 6.83 24.42
CA ILE A 333 14.99 7.39 23.83
C ILE A 333 15.06 8.90 23.66
N GLU A 334 14.45 9.40 22.58
CA GLU A 334 14.23 10.83 22.32
C GLU A 334 12.73 11.07 22.10
N PRO A 335 12.03 11.74 23.03
CA PRO A 335 10.58 11.92 22.95
C PRO A 335 10.19 12.85 21.78
N ASN A 336 9.03 12.60 21.18
CA ASN A 336 8.40 13.47 20.16
C ASN A 336 9.29 13.83 18.96
N SER A 337 10.26 12.98 18.64
CA SER A 337 11.29 13.27 17.61
C SER A 337 11.10 12.48 16.31
N ILE A 338 10.02 11.71 16.17
CA ILE A 338 9.77 10.91 14.96
C ILE A 338 9.30 11.78 13.78
N ASN A 339 9.66 11.42 12.55
CA ASN A 339 9.07 12.03 11.36
C ASN A 339 7.68 11.42 11.07
N VAL A 340 6.65 11.98 11.71
CA VAL A 340 5.25 11.56 11.57
C VAL A 340 4.76 11.66 10.12
N GLY A 341 5.26 12.63 9.34
CA GLY A 341 4.85 12.83 7.96
C GLY A 341 5.16 11.63 7.05
N SER A 342 6.31 11.00 7.24
CA SER A 342 6.69 9.78 6.51
C SER A 342 5.84 8.57 6.93
N LEU A 343 5.52 8.43 8.23
CA LEU A 343 4.63 7.37 8.71
C LEU A 343 3.22 7.52 8.13
N LEU A 344 2.64 8.73 8.19
CA LEU A 344 1.30 9.01 7.66
C LEU A 344 1.21 8.68 6.17
N PHE A 345 2.24 9.03 5.40
CA PHE A 345 2.29 8.73 3.97
C PHE A 345 2.28 7.23 3.69
N LEU A 346 3.13 6.44 4.37
CA LEU A 346 3.15 4.99 4.18
C LEU A 346 1.88 4.33 4.70
N ALA A 347 1.34 4.78 5.83
CA ALA A 347 0.08 4.28 6.37
C ALA A 347 -1.07 4.51 5.39
N LYS A 348 -1.12 5.69 4.77
CA LYS A 348 -2.09 6.00 3.71
C LYS A 348 -1.95 5.05 2.53
N LEU A 349 -0.73 4.82 2.04
CA LEU A 349 -0.49 3.85 0.96
C LEU A 349 -0.94 2.43 1.34
N LYS A 350 -0.74 2.03 2.60
CA LYS A 350 -1.17 0.73 3.11
C LYS A 350 -2.71 0.62 3.18
N LYS A 351 -3.40 1.64 3.67
CA LYS A 351 -4.88 1.69 3.72
C LYS A 351 -5.50 1.67 2.33
N VAL A 352 -4.86 2.32 1.36
CA VAL A 352 -5.30 2.37 -0.04
C VAL A 352 -4.90 1.10 -0.81
N SER A 353 -3.95 0.29 -0.33
CA SER A 353 -3.49 -0.87 -1.11
C SER A 353 -4.60 -1.89 -1.40
N GLN A 354 -5.54 -2.06 -0.47
CA GLN A 354 -6.71 -2.96 -0.63
C GLN A 354 -7.58 -2.64 -1.86
N TYR A 355 -7.55 -1.38 -2.28
CA TYR A 355 -8.31 -0.86 -3.40
C TYR A 355 -7.66 -1.16 -4.76
N ASN A 356 -6.36 -1.42 -4.76
CA ASN A 356 -5.60 -1.67 -5.99
C ASN A 356 -5.59 -3.15 -6.41
N VAL A 357 -6.06 -4.05 -5.54
CA VAL A 357 -6.01 -5.52 -5.69
C VAL A 357 -7.10 -6.02 -6.62
N GLN A 358 -8.29 -5.45 -6.45
CA GLN A 358 -9.41 -5.62 -7.34
C GLN A 358 -9.62 -4.27 -8.03
N LYS A 359 -8.93 -4.03 -9.15
CA LYS A 359 -9.62 -3.27 -10.19
C LYS A 359 -10.87 -4.08 -10.52
N ARG A 360 -11.98 -3.74 -9.87
CA ARG A 360 -13.25 -4.40 -10.05
C ARG A 360 -13.61 -4.25 -11.53
N ARG A 361 -13.59 -5.38 -12.25
CA ARG A 361 -14.44 -5.60 -13.42
C ARG A 361 -15.87 -5.68 -12.88
N ILE A 362 -16.49 -4.56 -12.52
CA ILE A 362 -17.89 -4.55 -12.08
C ILE A 362 -18.68 -3.66 -13.04
N TYR A 363 -19.73 -4.30 -13.51
CA TYR A 363 -20.74 -3.89 -14.45
C TYR A 363 -21.70 -3.00 -13.68
N ILE A 364 -21.77 -1.73 -14.06
CA ILE A 364 -22.88 -0.87 -13.70
C ILE A 364 -23.73 -0.78 -14.96
N ILE A 365 -24.78 -1.60 -15.03
CA ILE A 365 -25.85 -1.40 -16.00
C ILE A 365 -26.61 -0.19 -15.48
N ARG A 366 -26.42 0.95 -16.13
CA ARG A 366 -27.33 2.08 -16.04
C ARG A 366 -28.12 2.07 -17.33
N ASP A 367 -29.43 1.89 -17.19
CA ASP A 367 -30.33 2.27 -18.26
C ASP A 367 -30.15 3.78 -18.43
N LEU A 368 -29.65 4.17 -19.60
CA LEU A 368 -29.71 5.54 -20.05
C LEU A 368 -31.20 5.87 -20.07
N VAL A 369 -31.67 6.66 -19.12
CA VAL A 369 -32.97 7.31 -19.28
C VAL A 369 -32.80 8.21 -20.49
N GLU A 370 -33.38 7.80 -21.61
CA GLU A 370 -33.56 8.65 -22.77
C GLU A 370 -34.38 9.84 -22.30
N ASP A 371 -33.75 11.01 -22.15
CA ASP A 371 -34.49 12.26 -22.02
C ASP A 371 -35.43 12.35 -23.22
N GLU A 372 -36.74 12.43 -22.96
CA GLU A 372 -37.78 12.49 -23.99
C GLU A 372 -37.40 13.50 -25.08
N ASP A 373 -37.50 13.05 -26.33
CA ASP A 373 -37.12 13.78 -27.54
C ASP A 373 -37.51 15.26 -27.46
N ALA A 374 -36.50 16.13 -27.39
CA ALA A 374 -36.69 17.52 -27.72
C ALA A 374 -37.26 17.58 -29.14
N LYS A 375 -38.51 18.08 -29.28
CA LYS A 375 -39.19 18.25 -30.56
C LYS A 375 -38.22 18.83 -31.60
N VAL A 376 -37.82 17.98 -32.55
CA VAL A 376 -36.87 18.32 -33.60
C VAL A 376 -37.58 19.20 -34.62
N GLU A 377 -37.20 20.48 -34.70
CA GLU A 377 -37.49 21.31 -35.87
C GLU A 377 -36.41 21.04 -36.93
N ALA A 378 -36.84 20.88 -38.18
CA ALA A 378 -35.95 20.57 -39.31
C ALA A 378 -35.09 21.79 -39.70
N GLY A 379 -33.88 21.86 -39.16
CA GLY A 379 -32.78 22.68 -39.70
C GLY A 379 -31.90 21.87 -40.65
N PRO A 380 -31.08 22.53 -41.49
CA PRO A 380 -30.14 21.84 -42.37
C PRO A 380 -29.19 20.95 -41.55
N VAL A 381 -29.16 19.66 -41.89
CA VAL A 381 -28.32 18.65 -41.26
C VAL A 381 -26.86 18.97 -41.62
N SER A 382 -26.07 19.37 -40.64
CA SER A 382 -24.61 19.28 -40.75
C SER A 382 -24.23 17.82 -40.51
N ASP A 383 -23.65 17.16 -41.52
CA ASP A 383 -23.05 15.81 -41.43
C ASP A 383 -21.74 15.81 -40.60
N GLU A 384 -21.71 16.54 -39.50
CA GLU A 384 -20.68 16.40 -38.47
C GLU A 384 -21.32 15.71 -37.28
N ILE A 385 -21.20 14.37 -37.22
CA ILE A 385 -21.40 13.61 -35.99
C ILE A 385 -20.38 14.13 -34.98
N LYS A 386 -20.78 15.12 -34.18
CA LYS A 386 -19.99 15.58 -33.04
C LYS A 386 -19.96 14.48 -32.02
N SER A 387 -18.83 13.77 -31.98
CA SER A 387 -18.44 12.89 -30.89
C SER A 387 -18.77 13.54 -29.54
N LEU A 388 -19.71 12.95 -28.80
CA LEU A 388 -20.12 13.40 -27.44
C LEU A 388 -18.93 13.34 -26.45
N ILE A 389 -17.88 12.58 -26.78
CA ILE A 389 -16.70 12.37 -25.94
C ILE A 389 -15.44 12.50 -26.79
N GLY A 390 -14.73 13.63 -26.66
CA GLY A 390 -13.48 13.82 -27.38
C GLY A 390 -12.49 12.66 -27.18
N ALA A 391 -11.82 12.25 -28.25
CA ALA A 391 -10.98 11.05 -28.38
C ALA A 391 -9.85 10.84 -27.32
N ARG A 392 -9.62 11.83 -26.45
CA ARG A 392 -8.66 11.75 -25.33
C ARG A 392 -9.27 11.24 -24.02
N ARG A 393 -10.60 11.05 -23.93
CA ARG A 393 -11.30 10.79 -22.65
C ARG A 393 -11.89 9.39 -22.51
N ALA A 394 -12.17 8.70 -23.61
CA ALA A 394 -12.88 7.42 -23.57
C ALA A 394 -11.97 6.19 -23.41
N LEU A 395 -10.82 6.16 -24.11
CA LEU A 395 -9.90 5.03 -24.12
C LEU A 395 -8.46 5.46 -23.87
N SER A 396 -7.73 4.64 -23.11
CA SER A 396 -6.29 4.75 -22.92
C SER A 396 -5.60 3.56 -23.59
N ILE A 397 -4.80 3.82 -24.63
CA ILE A 397 -4.00 2.79 -25.31
C ILE A 397 -2.53 2.92 -24.94
N LYS A 398 -1.94 1.83 -24.41
CA LYS A 398 -0.49 1.68 -24.21
C LYS A 398 0.06 0.65 -25.19
N LYS A 399 1.34 0.77 -25.52
CA LYS A 399 2.04 -0.15 -26.41
C LYS A 399 3.27 -0.72 -25.69
N ASN A 400 3.56 -1.98 -25.95
CA ASN A 400 4.78 -2.65 -25.51
C ASN A 400 5.27 -3.57 -26.64
N LEU A 401 6.51 -3.43 -27.08
CA LEU A 401 7.07 -4.21 -28.17
C LEU A 401 7.84 -5.41 -27.62
N ASN A 402 7.45 -6.63 -28.01
CA ASN A 402 8.23 -7.84 -27.74
C ASN A 402 9.24 -8.05 -28.87
N GLU A 403 10.49 -7.62 -28.66
CA GLU A 403 11.58 -7.68 -29.63
C GLU A 403 11.84 -9.08 -30.24
N PRO A 404 11.95 -10.19 -29.46
CA PRO A 404 12.26 -11.51 -30.01
C PRO A 404 11.15 -12.11 -30.88
N GLU A 405 9.89 -11.75 -30.64
CA GLU A 405 8.73 -12.36 -31.32
C GLU A 405 8.13 -11.43 -32.39
N LYS A 406 8.61 -10.19 -32.52
CA LYS A 406 8.04 -9.14 -33.38
C LYS A 406 6.53 -8.92 -33.15
N ILE A 407 6.12 -8.93 -31.89
CA ILE A 407 4.73 -8.70 -31.48
C ILE A 407 4.62 -7.35 -30.79
N LEU A 408 3.73 -6.50 -31.28
CA LEU A 408 3.31 -5.26 -30.63
C LEU A 408 2.08 -5.53 -29.76
N ASN A 409 2.27 -5.55 -28.43
CA ASN A 409 1.18 -5.69 -27.49
C ASN A 409 0.53 -4.32 -27.24
N LEU A 410 -0.72 -4.18 -27.70
CA LEU A 410 -1.56 -3.00 -27.49
C LEU A 410 -2.49 -3.25 -26.31
N THR A 411 -2.32 -2.47 -25.25
CA THR A 411 -3.15 -2.52 -24.06
C THR A 411 -4.21 -1.42 -24.14
N ILE A 412 -5.46 -1.79 -24.43
CA ILE A 412 -6.60 -0.88 -24.52
C ILE A 412 -7.34 -0.90 -23.18
N THR A 413 -7.43 0.25 -22.52
CA THR A 413 -8.17 0.41 -21.26
C THR A 413 -9.36 1.33 -21.47
N ASN A 414 -10.57 0.86 -21.12
CA ASN A 414 -11.74 1.71 -20.99
C ASN A 414 -11.54 2.67 -19.80
N THR A 415 -11.58 3.98 -20.03
CA THR A 415 -11.38 4.98 -18.96
C THR A 415 -12.65 5.69 -18.53
N ILE A 416 -13.80 5.32 -19.10
CA ILE A 416 -15.12 5.86 -18.76
C ILE A 416 -15.87 4.94 -17.80
N GLY A 417 -16.81 5.51 -17.04
CA GLY A 417 -17.54 4.83 -15.98
C GLY A 417 -18.68 3.90 -16.43
N TYR A 418 -18.87 3.70 -17.74
CA TYR A 418 -19.92 2.83 -18.30
C TYR A 418 -19.38 1.88 -19.39
N THR A 419 -20.11 0.81 -19.66
CA THR A 419 -19.74 -0.23 -20.64
C THR A 419 -19.83 0.33 -22.06
N LEU A 420 -18.78 0.08 -22.84
CA LEU A 420 -18.81 0.35 -24.28
C LEU A 420 -19.27 -0.93 -24.98
N PHE A 421 -20.32 -0.81 -25.79
CA PHE A 421 -20.88 -1.92 -26.56
C PHE A 421 -20.42 -1.86 -28.02
N ASP A 422 -20.29 -3.04 -28.62
CA ASP A 422 -20.03 -3.27 -30.05
C ASP A 422 -18.87 -2.42 -30.58
N ILE A 423 -17.72 -2.59 -29.94
CA ILE A 423 -16.52 -1.84 -30.25
C ILE A 423 -15.74 -2.53 -31.36
N LYS A 424 -15.58 -1.82 -32.47
CA LYS A 424 -14.74 -2.23 -33.58
C LYS A 424 -13.37 -1.59 -33.43
N VAL A 425 -12.38 -2.41 -33.10
CA VAL A 425 -10.97 -2.00 -33.02
C VAL A 425 -10.29 -2.35 -34.35
N ARG A 426 -9.69 -1.37 -35.01
CA ARG A 426 -8.88 -1.51 -36.21
C ARG A 426 -7.45 -1.09 -35.94
N VAL A 427 -6.51 -1.93 -36.33
CA VAL A 427 -5.07 -1.73 -36.18
C VAL A 427 -4.42 -1.91 -37.54
N ALA A 428 -3.67 -0.91 -38.02
CA ALA A 428 -2.99 -0.99 -39.32
C ALA A 428 -1.59 -0.40 -39.24
N THR A 429 -0.62 -1.03 -39.89
CA THR A 429 0.74 -0.48 -40.02
C THR A 429 0.73 0.61 -41.08
N ILE A 430 1.33 1.78 -40.80
CA ILE A 430 1.43 2.89 -41.75
C ILE A 430 2.83 2.92 -42.33
N ASP A 431 2.92 2.83 -43.65
CA ASP A 431 4.15 2.94 -44.43
C ASP A 431 4.05 4.09 -45.44
N GLU A 432 4.75 5.20 -45.12
CA GLU A 432 4.83 6.50 -45.83
C GLU A 432 3.49 7.21 -46.12
N VAL A 433 2.47 6.53 -46.67
CA VAL A 433 1.08 6.97 -46.87
C VAL A 433 0.07 5.81 -46.86
N PHE A 434 0.50 4.55 -46.96
CA PHE A 434 -0.38 3.39 -47.15
C PHE A 434 -0.55 2.55 -45.88
N GLU A 435 -1.75 2.01 -45.69
CA GLU A 435 -2.03 1.02 -44.66
C GLU A 435 -1.62 -0.38 -45.13
N LYS A 436 -0.78 -1.07 -44.34
CA LYS A 436 -0.39 -2.47 -44.51
C LYS A 436 -0.85 -3.30 -43.31
N ASN A 437 -1.17 -4.57 -43.57
CA ASN A 437 -1.64 -5.54 -42.58
C ASN A 437 -2.80 -5.04 -41.69
N PRO A 438 -3.92 -4.55 -42.25
CA PRO A 438 -5.05 -4.13 -41.44
C PRO A 438 -5.63 -5.33 -40.71
N TRP A 439 -5.75 -5.20 -39.39
CA TRP A 439 -6.38 -6.17 -38.52
C TRP A 439 -7.55 -5.49 -37.82
N ALA A 440 -8.70 -6.16 -37.79
CA ALA A 440 -9.87 -5.67 -37.08
C ALA A 440 -10.42 -6.75 -36.17
N THR A 441 -10.91 -6.35 -35.02
CA THR A 441 -11.67 -7.20 -34.10
C THR A 441 -12.89 -6.45 -33.60
N GLU A 442 -13.90 -7.22 -33.23
CA GLU A 442 -15.11 -6.72 -32.59
C GLU A 442 -15.13 -7.20 -31.14
N ILE A 443 -15.32 -6.25 -30.24
CA ILE A 443 -15.42 -6.48 -28.81
C ILE A 443 -16.86 -6.13 -28.44
N LYS A 444 -17.67 -7.17 -28.23
CA LYS A 444 -19.11 -7.03 -27.92
C LYS A 444 -19.34 -6.09 -26.74
N GLU A 445 -18.54 -6.25 -25.71
CA GLU A 445 -18.66 -5.48 -24.46
C GLU A 445 -17.27 -5.19 -23.91
N LEU A 446 -16.96 -3.92 -23.63
CA LEU A 446 -15.75 -3.50 -22.92
C LEU A 446 -16.14 -2.73 -21.65
N PHE A 447 -15.92 -3.36 -20.50
CA PHE A 447 -16.40 -2.83 -19.23
C PHE A 447 -15.62 -1.61 -18.75
N PRO A 448 -16.21 -0.76 -17.88
CA PRO A 448 -15.51 0.35 -17.24
C PRO A 448 -14.20 -0.09 -16.61
N PHE A 449 -13.09 0.60 -16.91
CA PHE A 449 -11.76 0.32 -16.35
C PHE A 449 -11.19 -1.07 -16.68
N GLU A 450 -11.86 -1.83 -17.55
CA GLU A 450 -11.34 -3.07 -18.09
C GLU A 450 -10.19 -2.79 -19.05
N THR A 451 -9.23 -3.71 -19.05
CA THR A 451 -8.06 -3.65 -19.91
C THR A 451 -8.01 -4.92 -20.75
N ILE A 452 -7.91 -4.74 -22.06
CA ILE A 452 -7.74 -5.82 -23.03
C ILE A 452 -6.36 -5.67 -23.66
N GLU A 453 -5.68 -6.80 -23.81
CA GLU A 453 -4.40 -6.88 -24.50
C GLU A 453 -4.62 -7.49 -25.88
N ILE A 454 -4.14 -6.79 -26.90
CA ILE A 454 -4.20 -7.22 -28.29
C ILE A 454 -2.77 -7.41 -28.76
N ALA A 455 -2.45 -8.63 -29.19
CA ALA A 455 -1.17 -8.95 -29.81
C ALA A 455 -1.27 -8.68 -31.32
N TYR A 456 -0.50 -7.72 -31.82
CA TYR A 456 -0.45 -7.37 -33.24
C TYR A 456 0.94 -7.68 -33.80
N ASN A 457 1.00 -8.50 -34.85
CA ASN A 457 2.26 -8.87 -35.50
C ASN A 457 2.79 -7.70 -36.33
N VAL A 458 4.07 -7.37 -36.16
CA VAL A 458 4.74 -6.29 -36.91
C VAL A 458 5.88 -6.85 -37.77
N ASP A 459 6.02 -6.35 -38.99
CA ASP A 459 7.04 -6.86 -39.93
C ASP A 459 8.46 -6.35 -39.57
N SER A 460 8.52 -5.11 -39.09
CA SER A 460 9.73 -4.39 -38.67
C SER A 460 9.71 -4.09 -37.16
N LEU A 461 10.90 -3.91 -36.58
CA LEU A 461 11.07 -3.49 -35.17
C LEU A 461 10.90 -1.98 -34.96
N GLU A 462 10.85 -1.20 -36.06
CA GLU A 462 10.56 0.23 -36.07
C GLU A 462 9.46 0.55 -37.06
N GLY A 463 8.48 1.35 -36.65
CA GLY A 463 7.37 1.72 -37.52
C GLY A 463 6.30 2.55 -36.82
N SER A 464 5.18 2.74 -37.51
CA SER A 464 3.99 3.43 -36.98
C SER A 464 2.76 2.56 -37.16
N VAL A 465 1.94 2.44 -36.13
CA VAL A 465 0.66 1.73 -36.19
C VAL A 465 -0.48 2.69 -35.94
N LEU A 466 -1.45 2.77 -36.86
CA LEU A 466 -2.72 3.42 -36.63
C LEU A 466 -3.62 2.51 -35.80
N VAL A 467 -4.12 3.02 -34.67
CA VAL A 467 -5.14 2.34 -33.88
C VAL A 467 -6.40 3.19 -33.90
N GLU A 468 -7.46 2.62 -34.47
CA GLU A 468 -8.79 3.22 -34.52
C GLU A 468 -9.77 2.37 -33.74
N VAL A 469 -10.64 3.03 -32.97
CA VAL A 469 -11.68 2.37 -32.19
C VAL A 469 -12.98 3.12 -32.43
N VAL A 470 -13.96 2.39 -32.95
CA VAL A 470 -15.30 2.89 -33.27
C VAL A 470 -16.30 2.09 -32.47
N SER A 471 -17.36 2.75 -31.99
CA SER A 471 -18.52 2.10 -31.38
C SER A 471 -19.76 2.61 -32.09
N ASP A 472 -20.71 1.72 -32.35
CA ASP A 472 -21.92 2.04 -33.10
C ASP A 472 -22.74 3.20 -32.48
N PRO A 473 -22.97 3.28 -31.14
CA PRO A 473 -23.67 4.42 -30.53
C PRO A 473 -22.85 5.71 -30.34
N LEU A 474 -21.51 5.64 -30.34
CA LEU A 474 -20.64 6.78 -29.99
C LEU A 474 -19.76 7.28 -31.14
N GLY A 475 -19.82 6.62 -32.30
CA GLY A 475 -18.96 6.89 -33.45
C GLY A 475 -17.49 6.60 -33.16
N LYS A 476 -16.60 7.46 -33.68
CA LYS A 476 -15.14 7.28 -33.54
C LYS A 476 -14.69 7.68 -32.13
N ILE A 477 -14.43 6.69 -31.27
CA ILE A 477 -14.04 6.86 -29.87
C ILE A 477 -12.54 7.17 -29.75
N PHE A 478 -11.69 6.53 -30.57
CA PHE A 478 -10.25 6.73 -30.53
C PHE A 478 -9.65 6.60 -31.93
N SER A 479 -8.71 7.47 -32.28
CA SER A 479 -7.93 7.34 -33.52
C SER A 479 -6.57 8.02 -33.30
N ARG A 480 -5.50 7.22 -33.27
CA ARG A 480 -4.13 7.72 -33.15
C ARG A 480 -3.11 6.81 -33.82
N THR A 481 -2.10 7.44 -34.40
CA THR A 481 -0.87 6.77 -34.84
C THR A 481 0.11 6.63 -33.67
N LEU A 482 0.53 5.40 -33.39
CA LEU A 482 1.49 5.03 -32.36
C LEU A 482 2.81 4.61 -33.02
N LYS A 483 3.87 5.42 -32.86
CA LYS A 483 5.23 5.08 -33.32
C LYS A 483 5.89 4.07 -32.39
N TYR A 484 6.44 2.96 -32.86
CA TYR A 484 7.15 1.99 -32.01
C TYR A 484 8.60 1.85 -32.49
N LYS A 485 9.52 1.68 -31.54
CA LYS A 485 10.96 1.46 -31.74
C LYS A 485 11.50 0.61 -30.57
N PRO A 486 12.62 -0.10 -30.73
CA PRO A 486 13.31 -0.79 -29.64
C PRO A 486 13.64 0.20 -28.51
N GLU A 487 13.55 -0.25 -27.25
CA GLU A 487 14.03 0.58 -26.13
C GLU A 487 15.56 0.59 -26.16
N GLU A 488 16.17 1.77 -26.35
CA GLU A 488 17.62 1.92 -26.20
C GLU A 488 18.04 1.47 -24.80
N LYS A 489 18.77 0.35 -24.71
CA LYS A 489 19.40 -0.10 -23.47
C LYS A 489 20.37 0.97 -22.99
N LYS A 490 19.96 1.76 -21.99
CA LYS A 490 20.84 2.62 -21.20
C LYS A 490 21.51 1.85 -20.07
#